data_AF-A0A1T4RVR2-F1
#
_entry.id   AF-A0A1T4RVR2-F1
#
_cell.length_a   1.000
_cell.length_b   1.000
_cell.length_c   1.000
_cell.angle_alpha   90.00
_cell.angle_beta   90.00
_cell.angle_gamma   90.00
#
_symmetry.space_group_name_H-M   'P 1'
#
loop_
_entity.id
_entity.type
_entity.pdbx_description
1 polymer ?
#
loop_
_entity_poly.entity_id
_entity_poly.type
_entity_poly.pdbx_seq_one_letter_code
_entity_poly.pdbx_strand_id
1 'polypeptide(L)'
;MRGTALLVGLLAALAVPAPVLADGLIRFSGRIVEAPCVASISAANEVMLSNCPMAAAGSTLEISSLSGQGPARLVDPASGAGAGEVPVAAETIVDNKRNFSSRYHIEPAAQAAGGTYMLRIDYL
;
A
#
# COMPACT_ATOMS: atom_id res chain seq x y z
N MET A 1 62.78 67.33 -22.99
CA MET A 1 61.58 68.06 -22.54
C MET A 1 60.36 67.42 -23.18
N ARG A 2 59.39 66.98 -22.34
CA ARG A 2 57.93 66.89 -22.58
C ARG A 2 57.45 65.97 -23.73
N GLY A 3 56.58 64.99 -23.55
CA GLY A 3 55.84 64.51 -22.38
C GLY A 3 55.05 63.29 -22.81
N THR A 4 55.27 62.15 -22.16
CA THR A 4 54.54 60.91 -22.39
C THR A 4 53.17 61.04 -21.74
N ALA A 5 52.11 61.20 -22.54
CA ALA A 5 50.75 61.25 -22.04
C ALA A 5 50.37 59.88 -21.44
N LEU A 6 50.18 59.86 -20.12
CA LEU A 6 49.61 58.75 -19.37
C LEU A 6 48.18 58.49 -19.85
N LEU A 7 47.98 57.45 -20.66
CA LEU A 7 46.67 56.85 -20.87
C LEU A 7 46.42 55.86 -19.74
N VAL A 8 46.03 56.39 -18.58
CA VAL A 8 45.33 55.63 -17.53
C VAL A 8 43.92 55.38 -18.04
N GLY A 9 43.82 54.41 -18.96
CA GLY A 9 42.56 53.88 -19.45
C GLY A 9 41.93 53.00 -18.37
N LEU A 10 41.18 53.65 -17.49
CA LEU A 10 40.04 53.14 -16.71
C LEU A 10 39.78 51.62 -16.89
N LEU A 11 40.45 50.78 -16.10
CA LEU A 11 40.02 49.42 -15.81
C LEU A 11 38.77 49.50 -14.92
N ALA A 12 37.65 49.88 -15.54
CA ALA A 12 36.34 49.77 -14.93
C ALA A 12 36.06 48.28 -14.78
N ALA A 13 36.30 47.80 -13.56
CA ALA A 13 35.95 46.49 -13.08
C ALA A 13 34.48 46.17 -13.40
N LEU A 14 34.23 45.47 -14.49
CA LEU A 14 33.04 44.65 -14.65
C LEU A 14 33.31 43.34 -13.90
N ALA A 15 33.35 43.42 -12.58
CA ALA A 15 33.22 42.25 -11.74
C ALA A 15 31.77 41.78 -11.89
N VAL A 16 31.53 40.88 -12.85
CA VAL A 16 30.28 40.14 -12.92
C VAL A 16 30.25 39.28 -11.64
N PRO A 17 29.30 39.46 -10.71
CA PRO A 17 29.21 38.55 -9.59
C PRO A 17 28.85 37.18 -10.15
N ALA A 18 29.78 36.22 -10.05
CA ALA A 18 29.46 34.83 -10.32
C ALA A 18 28.28 34.43 -9.42
N PRO A 19 27.27 33.71 -9.94
CA PRO A 19 26.14 33.29 -9.12
C PRO A 19 26.69 32.44 -7.97
N VAL A 20 26.47 32.92 -6.74
CA VAL A 20 26.79 32.17 -5.53
C VAL A 20 25.82 30.99 -5.50
N LEU A 21 26.34 29.77 -5.74
CA LEU A 21 25.60 28.56 -5.44
C LEU A 21 25.52 28.48 -3.91
N ALA A 22 24.37 28.87 -3.36
CA ALA A 22 24.10 28.73 -1.95
C ALA A 22 24.04 27.23 -1.61
N ASP A 23 24.87 26.79 -0.67
CA ASP A 23 24.78 25.44 -0.12
C ASP A 23 23.42 25.26 0.55
N GLY A 24 22.62 24.31 0.05
CA GLY A 24 21.30 23.99 0.57
C GLY A 24 21.24 22.55 1.05
N LEU A 25 20.69 22.33 2.25
CA LEU A 25 20.45 20.99 2.78
C LEU A 25 19.02 20.55 2.44
N ILE A 26 18.89 19.43 1.75
CA ILE A 26 17.61 18.76 1.51
C ILE A 26 17.51 17.57 2.44
N ARG A 27 16.47 17.52 3.27
CA ARG A 27 16.18 16.38 4.16
C ARG A 27 14.92 15.66 3.68
N PHE A 28 15.08 14.39 3.32
CA PHE A 28 13.95 13.51 3.02
C PHE A 28 13.57 12.72 4.26
N SER A 29 12.28 12.60 4.51
CA SER A 29 11.71 11.75 5.55
C SER A 29 10.51 10.99 4.98
N GLY A 30 10.43 9.71 5.30
CA GLY A 30 9.32 8.86 4.88
C GLY A 30 9.40 7.51 5.56
N ARG A 31 8.37 6.69 5.35
CA ARG A 31 8.33 5.28 5.78
C ARG A 31 8.12 4.40 4.54
N ILE A 32 8.81 3.27 4.51
CA ILE A 32 8.53 2.20 3.55
C ILE A 32 7.60 1.24 4.28
N VAL A 33 6.41 1.01 3.71
CA VAL A 33 5.42 0.05 4.22
C VAL A 33 5.16 -0.99 3.16
N GLU A 34 4.92 -2.23 3.58
CA GLU A 34 4.48 -3.28 2.67
C GLU A 34 3.08 -2.97 2.13
N ALA A 35 2.83 -3.36 0.88
CA ALA A 35 1.50 -3.20 0.29
C ALA A 35 0.51 -4.15 0.99
N PRO A 36 -0.74 -3.72 1.25
CA PRO A 36 -1.76 -4.61 1.79
C PRO A 36 -2.15 -5.69 0.77
N CYS A 37 -2.79 -6.75 1.25
CA CYS A 37 -3.46 -7.75 0.42
C CYS A 37 -4.40 -7.11 -0.61
N VAL A 38 -4.43 -7.67 -1.81
CA VAL A 38 -5.46 -7.38 -2.81
C VAL A 38 -6.62 -8.34 -2.62
N ALA A 39 -7.78 -7.81 -2.23
CA ALA A 39 -9.00 -8.58 -2.04
C ALA A 39 -9.92 -8.51 -3.27
N SER A 40 -10.48 -9.64 -3.67
CA SER A 40 -11.54 -9.72 -4.67
C SER A 40 -12.60 -10.74 -4.26
N ILE A 41 -13.83 -10.54 -4.73
CA ILE A 41 -14.94 -11.47 -4.53
C ILE A 41 -15.31 -12.06 -5.88
N SER A 42 -15.31 -13.39 -5.98
CA SER A 42 -15.71 -14.09 -7.19
C SER A 42 -17.23 -14.24 -7.27
N ALA A 43 -17.75 -14.48 -8.47
CA ALA A 43 -19.16 -14.78 -8.69
C ALA A 43 -19.62 -16.10 -8.01
N ALA A 44 -18.69 -16.92 -7.53
CA ALA A 44 -18.97 -18.17 -6.81
C ALA A 44 -19.05 -17.99 -5.28
N ASN A 45 -19.31 -16.76 -4.79
CA ASN A 45 -19.35 -16.43 -3.36
C ASN A 45 -18.04 -16.82 -2.65
N GLU A 46 -16.93 -16.33 -3.16
CA GLU A 46 -15.62 -16.66 -2.63
C GLU A 46 -14.75 -15.39 -2.55
N VAL A 47 -14.09 -15.20 -1.42
CA VAL A 47 -13.09 -14.15 -1.24
C VAL A 47 -11.73 -14.70 -1.62
N MET A 48 -11.04 -14.02 -2.52
CA MET A 48 -9.64 -14.29 -2.84
C MET A 48 -8.79 -13.12 -2.37
N LEU A 49 -7.89 -13.41 -1.44
CA LEU A 49 -6.80 -12.53 -1.03
C LEU A 49 -5.55 -12.91 -1.81
N SER A 50 -4.96 -11.92 -2.48
CA SER A 50 -3.80 -12.12 -3.34
C SER A 50 -2.70 -11.12 -3.02
N ASN A 51 -1.44 -11.51 -3.28
CA ASN A 51 -0.26 -10.70 -2.99
C ASN A 51 -0.23 -10.17 -1.54
N CYS A 52 -0.69 -10.98 -0.59
CA CYS A 52 -0.63 -10.63 0.81
C CYS A 52 0.84 -10.63 1.28
N PRO A 53 1.29 -9.59 1.99
CA PRO A 53 2.60 -9.61 2.63
C PRO A 53 2.63 -10.71 3.70
N MET A 54 3.80 -11.29 3.97
CA MET A 54 3.90 -12.34 5.01
C MET A 54 3.41 -11.89 6.39
N ALA A 55 3.53 -10.59 6.72
CA ALA A 55 3.03 -10.02 7.96
C ALA A 55 1.49 -10.10 8.10
N ALA A 56 0.76 -10.28 7.00
CA ALA A 56 -0.69 -10.46 7.03
C ALA A 56 -1.12 -11.82 7.59
N ALA A 57 -0.22 -12.82 7.62
CA ALA A 57 -0.56 -14.15 8.11
C ALA A 57 -0.94 -14.10 9.60
N GLY A 58 -2.11 -14.64 9.94
CA GLY A 58 -2.66 -14.59 11.30
C GLY A 58 -3.36 -13.28 11.68
N SER A 59 -3.39 -12.29 10.78
CA SER A 59 -4.24 -11.10 10.94
C SER A 59 -5.73 -11.47 10.88
N THR A 60 -6.62 -10.59 11.34
CA THR A 60 -8.06 -10.88 11.34
C THR A 60 -8.69 -10.43 10.02
N LEU A 61 -9.42 -11.32 9.35
CA LEU A 61 -10.29 -11.02 8.21
C LEU A 61 -11.76 -11.07 8.65
N GLU A 62 -12.44 -9.94 8.53
CA GLU A 62 -13.87 -9.79 8.82
C GLU A 62 -14.67 -9.64 7.53
N ILE A 63 -15.84 -10.27 7.47
CA ILE A 63 -16.85 -10.04 6.44
C ILE A 63 -18.12 -9.43 7.04
N SER A 64 -18.67 -8.44 6.37
CA SER A 64 -19.95 -7.84 6.70
C SER A 64 -20.85 -7.74 5.46
N SER A 65 -22.13 -8.05 5.63
CA SER A 65 -23.14 -7.83 4.58
C SER A 65 -23.64 -6.39 4.63
N LEU A 66 -23.58 -5.68 3.50
CA LEU A 66 -24.11 -4.33 3.38
C LEU A 66 -25.60 -4.31 2.98
N SER A 67 -26.17 -5.46 2.63
CA SER A 67 -27.57 -5.53 2.17
C SER A 67 -28.60 -5.62 3.30
N GLY A 68 -28.16 -5.66 4.57
CA GLY A 68 -29.06 -5.74 5.73
C GLY A 68 -29.75 -7.09 5.93
N GLN A 69 -29.40 -8.10 5.14
CA GLN A 69 -30.07 -9.41 5.11
C GLN A 69 -29.50 -10.42 6.13
N GLY A 70 -28.87 -9.94 7.19
CA GLY A 70 -28.20 -10.77 8.21
C GLY A 70 -26.69 -10.90 8.03
N PRO A 71 -25.98 -11.52 8.99
CA PRO A 71 -24.52 -11.59 8.97
C PRO A 71 -24.03 -12.59 7.92
N ALA A 72 -23.09 -12.16 7.09
CA ALA A 72 -22.31 -13.05 6.24
C ALA A 72 -21.26 -13.78 7.08
N ARG A 73 -20.85 -14.97 6.62
CA ARG A 73 -19.78 -15.74 7.28
C ARG A 73 -18.74 -16.15 6.24
N LEU A 74 -17.48 -16.18 6.67
CA LEU A 74 -16.39 -16.82 5.97
C LEU A 74 -16.19 -18.21 6.54
N VAL A 75 -16.01 -19.19 5.66
CA VAL A 75 -15.57 -20.53 6.04
C VAL A 75 -14.06 -20.48 6.19
N ASP A 76 -13.58 -20.71 7.41
CA ASP A 76 -12.16 -20.85 7.68
C ASP A 76 -11.61 -22.08 6.93
N PRO A 77 -10.61 -21.93 6.05
CA PRO A 77 -10.06 -23.06 5.31
C PRO A 77 -9.37 -24.11 6.20
N ALA A 78 -8.90 -23.73 7.39
CA ALA A 78 -8.23 -24.66 8.30
C ALA A 78 -9.23 -25.53 9.09
N SER A 79 -10.31 -24.94 9.61
CA SER A 79 -11.29 -25.63 10.46
C SER A 79 -12.57 -26.05 9.73
N GLY A 80 -12.87 -25.45 8.58
CA GLY A 80 -14.15 -25.61 7.87
C GLY A 80 -15.33 -24.94 8.57
N ALA A 81 -15.10 -24.15 9.62
CA ALA A 81 -16.17 -23.49 10.38
C ALA A 81 -16.52 -22.11 9.79
N GLY A 82 -17.82 -21.82 9.70
CA GLY A 82 -18.33 -20.52 9.27
C GLY A 82 -18.36 -19.48 10.41
N ALA A 83 -17.59 -18.41 10.29
CA ALA A 83 -17.53 -17.31 11.25
C ALA A 83 -17.55 -15.94 10.55
N GLY A 84 -18.02 -14.90 11.24
CA GLY A 84 -17.97 -13.52 10.71
C GLY A 84 -16.54 -12.96 10.63
N GLU A 85 -15.64 -13.55 11.42
CA GLU A 85 -14.22 -13.23 11.49
C GLU A 85 -13.42 -14.52 11.45
N VAL A 86 -12.37 -14.56 10.63
CA VAL A 86 -11.46 -15.70 10.47
C VAL A 86 -10.01 -15.20 10.42
N PRO A 87 -9.03 -16.01 10.84
CA PRO A 87 -7.62 -15.66 10.65
C PRO A 87 -7.26 -15.68 9.16
N VAL A 88 -6.39 -14.75 8.74
CA VAL A 88 -5.78 -14.77 7.42
C VAL A 88 -4.78 -15.93 7.39
N ALA A 89 -5.18 -17.07 6.84
CA ALA A 89 -4.31 -18.20 6.57
C ALA A 89 -3.34 -17.85 5.42
N ALA A 90 -2.12 -18.40 5.43
CA ALA A 90 -1.20 -18.32 4.31
C ALA A 90 -1.18 -19.66 3.57
N GLU A 91 -1.98 -19.80 2.51
CA GLU A 91 -2.15 -21.08 1.82
C GLU A 91 -1.13 -21.29 0.71
N THR A 92 -1.09 -20.37 -0.27
CA THR A 92 -0.19 -20.47 -1.43
C THR A 92 0.89 -19.42 -1.33
N ILE A 93 2.13 -19.83 -1.10
CA ILE A 93 3.29 -18.93 -1.05
C ILE A 93 3.73 -18.60 -2.48
N VAL A 94 3.76 -17.30 -2.81
CA VAL A 94 4.07 -16.75 -4.14
C VAL A 94 5.37 -15.93 -4.06
N ASP A 95 6.12 -15.88 -5.16
CA ASP A 95 7.31 -15.04 -5.35
C ASP A 95 8.38 -15.09 -4.26
N ASN A 96 9.35 -16.02 -4.41
CA ASN A 96 10.51 -16.13 -3.53
C ASN A 96 10.17 -16.10 -2.02
N LYS A 97 8.96 -16.56 -1.67
CA LYS A 97 8.42 -16.61 -0.30
C LYS A 97 8.17 -15.26 0.36
N ARG A 98 7.93 -14.19 -0.40
CA ARG A 98 7.61 -12.88 0.16
C ARG A 98 6.12 -12.60 0.30
N ASN A 99 5.30 -13.21 -0.54
CA ASN A 99 3.87 -13.00 -0.54
C ASN A 99 3.13 -14.32 -0.47
N PHE A 100 1.84 -14.28 -0.13
CA PHE A 100 0.95 -15.42 -0.26
C PHE A 100 -0.41 -15.02 -0.83
N SER A 101 -1.17 -16.04 -1.20
CA SER A 101 -2.57 -15.93 -1.60
C SER A 101 -3.40 -16.95 -0.85
N SER A 102 -4.66 -16.59 -0.58
CA SER A 102 -5.59 -17.39 0.21
C SER A 102 -7.03 -17.22 -0.25
N ARG A 103 -7.84 -18.24 0.02
CA ARG A 103 -9.20 -18.34 -0.50
C ARG A 103 -10.18 -18.70 0.61
N TYR A 104 -11.31 -18.02 0.65
CA TYR A 104 -12.37 -18.23 1.66
C TYR A 104 -13.71 -18.37 0.97
N HIS A 105 -14.49 -19.37 1.36
CA HIS A 105 -15.87 -19.47 0.92
C HIS A 105 -16.75 -18.54 1.75
N ILE A 106 -17.70 -17.86 1.10
CA ILE A 106 -18.69 -17.02 1.76
C ILE A 106 -19.96 -17.86 1.93
N GLU A 107 -20.39 -18.03 3.18
CA GLU A 107 -21.72 -18.50 3.51
C GLU A 107 -22.65 -17.29 3.62
N PRO A 108 -23.56 -17.07 2.64
CA PRO A 108 -24.51 -15.97 2.71
C PRO A 108 -25.53 -16.23 3.83
N ALA A 109 -26.03 -15.14 4.42
CA ALA A 109 -27.22 -15.23 5.26
C ALA A 109 -28.37 -15.85 4.44
N ALA A 110 -29.22 -16.66 5.07
CA ALA A 110 -30.21 -17.55 4.42
C ALA A 110 -31.20 -16.87 3.44
N GLN A 111 -31.19 -15.54 3.30
CA GLN A 111 -31.98 -14.77 2.32
C GLN A 111 -31.15 -14.01 1.26
N ALA A 112 -29.81 -13.99 1.35
CA ALA A 112 -28.96 -13.17 0.47
C ALA A 112 -28.44 -13.94 -0.75
N ALA A 113 -29.29 -14.12 -1.76
CA ALA A 113 -28.85 -14.54 -3.09
C ALA A 113 -28.20 -13.33 -3.82
N GLY A 114 -26.90 -13.12 -3.59
CA GLY A 114 -26.16 -11.99 -4.14
C GLY A 114 -26.18 -10.77 -3.22
N GLY A 115 -25.13 -10.63 -2.42
CA GLY A 115 -24.95 -9.53 -1.47
C GLY A 115 -23.76 -8.66 -1.85
N THR A 116 -23.85 -7.37 -1.56
CA THR A 116 -22.68 -6.51 -1.47
C THR A 116 -22.02 -6.76 -0.11
N TYR A 117 -20.74 -7.10 -0.11
CA TYR A 117 -19.99 -7.37 1.10
C TYR A 117 -18.91 -6.31 1.32
N MET A 118 -18.65 -6.02 2.59
CA MET A 118 -17.48 -5.28 3.03
C MET A 118 -16.50 -6.27 3.67
N LEU A 119 -15.24 -6.18 3.27
CA LEU A 119 -14.15 -6.96 3.85
C LEU A 119 -13.23 -6.01 4.62
N ARG A 120 -12.86 -6.37 5.85
CA ARG A 120 -11.85 -5.65 6.64
C ARG A 120 -10.73 -6.61 7.00
N ILE A 121 -9.48 -6.17 6.83
CA ILE A 121 -8.31 -6.89 7.31
C ILE A 121 -7.63 -6.00 8.35
N ASP A 122 -7.55 -6.48 9.58
CA ASP A 122 -6.86 -5.80 10.67
C ASP A 122 -5.47 -6.44 10.85
N TYR A 123 -4.45 -5.75 10.33
CA TYR A 123 -3.04 -6.18 10.39
C TYR A 123 -2.49 -6.02 11.81
N LEU A 124 -1.73 -7.02 12.27
CA LEU A 124 -1.07 -7.06 13.59
C LEU A 124 0.19 -6.20 13.66
#